data_AF-A0AB38FF05-F1
#
_entry.id   AF-A0AB38FF05-F1
#
_cell.length_a   1.000
_cell.length_b   1.000
_cell.length_c   1.000
_cell.angle_alpha   90.00
_cell.angle_beta   90.00
_cell.angle_gamma   90.00
#
_symmetry.space_group_name_H-M   'P 1'
#
loop_
_entity.id
_entity.type
_entity.pdbx_description
1 polymer ?
#
loop_
_entity_poly.entity_id
_entity_poly.type
_entity_poly.pdbx_seq_one_letter_code
_entity_poly.pdbx_strand_id
1 'polypeptide(L)'
;MTAAFCLALAVSTTATASASAADLFNSAQGRFAAGDTRGALADIGGAVAGEPGDTNALALQAIYADAAGDLITRETALARLGAMDGGMRAGVDGMLNAIRIASFTPPNPLPAIQGPSTAIIVLGYGLLPDGAMRPELINRLQAALVQSWASPMSPIIVTGGNPQNGITEAAAMQGWLQSHGVPAQRIHPEHRAGSTVGNALNSVPLARSLGAGGAIIVTSANHIRRATVDFNVAGLPVVGAMSAITSAGQLIAEVMPLTKDQQLGMYRDAIRVFGIPAGY
;
A
#
# COMPACT_ATOMS: atom_id res chain seq x y z
N MET A 1 -54.44 -7.64 -61.49
CA MET A 1 -53.47 -6.57 -61.21
C MET A 1 -52.88 -6.84 -59.83
N THR A 2 -51.60 -7.14 -59.78
CA THR A 2 -50.86 -7.70 -58.64
C THR A 2 -50.48 -6.59 -57.66
N ALA A 3 -50.83 -6.75 -56.37
CA ALA A 3 -50.42 -5.83 -55.30
C ALA A 3 -49.06 -6.28 -54.74
N ALA A 4 -48.06 -5.40 -54.84
CA ALA A 4 -46.74 -5.62 -54.26
C ALA A 4 -46.75 -5.20 -52.78
N PHE A 5 -46.41 -6.15 -51.90
CA PHE A 5 -46.27 -5.93 -50.47
C PHE A 5 -44.79 -5.60 -50.18
N CYS A 6 -44.47 -4.33 -49.89
CA CYS A 6 -43.15 -3.94 -49.41
C CYS A 6 -43.05 -4.23 -47.91
N LEU A 7 -42.24 -5.21 -47.55
CA LEU A 7 -41.86 -5.48 -46.17
C LEU A 7 -40.67 -4.59 -45.79
N ALA A 8 -40.91 -3.52 -45.03
CA ALA A 8 -39.83 -2.71 -44.46
C ALA A 8 -39.27 -3.43 -43.21
N LEU A 9 -38.04 -3.93 -43.30
CA LEU A 9 -37.29 -4.37 -42.12
C LEU A 9 -36.85 -3.13 -41.33
N ALA A 10 -37.45 -2.91 -40.16
CA ALA A 10 -36.92 -1.98 -39.18
C ALA A 10 -35.69 -2.62 -38.51
N VAL A 11 -34.50 -2.10 -38.81
CA VAL A 11 -33.28 -2.42 -38.07
C VAL A 11 -33.31 -1.59 -36.79
N SER A 12 -33.69 -2.21 -35.69
CA SER A 12 -33.58 -1.61 -34.35
C SER A 12 -32.11 -1.59 -33.94
N THR A 13 -31.41 -0.48 -34.13
CA THR A 13 -30.12 -0.26 -33.49
C THR A 13 -30.38 0.07 -32.02
N THR A 14 -30.21 -0.92 -31.14
CA THR A 14 -30.10 -0.64 -29.70
C THR A 14 -28.82 0.16 -29.49
N ALA A 15 -28.94 1.49 -29.34
CA ALA A 15 -27.83 2.31 -28.88
C ALA A 15 -27.49 1.83 -27.47
N THR A 16 -26.34 1.17 -27.30
CA THR A 16 -25.77 0.95 -25.98
C THR A 16 -25.49 2.33 -25.41
N ALA A 17 -26.12 2.68 -24.28
CA ALA A 17 -25.83 3.92 -23.58
C ALA A 17 -24.32 4.01 -23.35
N SER A 18 -23.70 5.13 -23.73
CA SER A 18 -22.30 5.38 -23.44
C SER A 18 -22.09 5.35 -21.93
N ALA A 19 -21.07 4.64 -21.45
CA ALA A 19 -20.74 4.57 -20.02
C ALA A 19 -20.59 5.98 -19.42
N SER A 20 -21.16 6.20 -18.23
CA SER A 20 -20.99 7.47 -17.51
C SER A 20 -19.56 7.63 -16.98
N ALA A 21 -19.20 8.84 -16.55
CA ALA A 21 -17.91 9.08 -15.91
C ALA A 21 -17.72 8.22 -14.65
N ALA A 22 -18.79 8.04 -13.85
CA ALA A 22 -18.78 7.16 -12.68
C ALA A 22 -18.59 5.68 -13.05
N ASP A 23 -19.26 5.19 -14.10
CA ASP A 23 -19.07 3.81 -14.58
C ASP A 23 -17.63 3.56 -15.02
N LEU A 24 -17.04 4.52 -15.74
CA LEU A 24 -15.66 4.47 -16.20
C LEU A 24 -14.66 4.55 -15.04
N PHE A 25 -14.93 5.38 -14.03
CA PHE A 25 -14.13 5.46 -12.81
C PHE A 25 -14.12 4.11 -12.07
N ASN A 26 -15.31 3.52 -11.85
CA ASN A 26 -15.46 2.24 -11.19
C ASN A 26 -14.81 1.09 -12.00
N SER A 27 -14.98 1.09 -13.33
CA SER A 27 -14.34 0.13 -14.24
C SER A 27 -12.82 0.23 -14.18
N ALA A 28 -12.27 1.45 -14.20
CA ALA A 28 -10.84 1.68 -14.14
C ALA A 28 -10.21 1.08 -12.88
N GLN A 29 -10.84 1.28 -11.72
CA GLN A 29 -10.37 0.70 -10.46
C GLN A 29 -10.42 -0.83 -10.46
N GLY A 30 -11.50 -1.42 -10.98
CA GLY A 30 -11.62 -2.86 -11.14
C GLY A 30 -10.52 -3.46 -12.02
N ARG A 31 -10.25 -2.83 -13.18
CA ARG A 31 -9.17 -3.24 -14.09
C ARG A 31 -7.79 -3.11 -13.44
N PHE A 32 -7.53 -2.02 -12.72
CA PHE A 32 -6.26 -1.83 -12.02
C PHE A 32 -6.06 -2.87 -10.92
N ALA A 33 -7.12 -3.21 -10.18
CA ALA A 33 -7.13 -4.29 -9.20
C ALA A 33 -6.95 -5.69 -9.82
N ALA A 34 -7.35 -5.87 -11.08
CA ALA A 34 -7.07 -7.08 -11.86
C ALA A 34 -5.67 -7.10 -12.50
N GLY A 35 -5.01 -5.93 -12.59
CA GLY A 35 -3.67 -5.76 -13.17
C GLY A 35 -3.66 -5.39 -14.65
N ASP A 36 -4.82 -5.06 -15.21
CA ASP A 36 -4.95 -4.43 -16.52
C ASP A 36 -4.68 -2.92 -16.39
N THR A 37 -3.41 -2.55 -16.20
CA THR A 37 -3.01 -1.16 -15.98
C THR A 37 -3.30 -0.26 -17.18
N ARG A 38 -3.17 -0.78 -18.41
CA ARG A 38 -3.45 0.00 -19.63
C ARG A 38 -4.94 0.22 -19.84
N GLY A 39 -5.77 -0.81 -19.61
CA GLY A 39 -7.22 -0.65 -19.65
C GLY A 39 -7.73 0.27 -18.54
N ALA A 40 -7.16 0.17 -17.33
CA ALA A 40 -7.47 1.10 -16.25
C ALA A 40 -7.15 2.56 -16.62
N LEU A 41 -5.99 2.79 -17.27
CA LEU A 41 -5.61 4.12 -17.75
C LEU A 41 -6.56 4.65 -18.84
N ALA A 42 -7.02 3.78 -19.74
CA ALA A 42 -7.99 4.15 -20.77
C ALA A 42 -9.34 4.56 -20.15
N ASP A 43 -9.87 3.73 -19.26
CA ASP A 43 -11.17 3.95 -18.62
C ASP A 43 -11.13 5.22 -17.75
N ILE A 44 -10.09 5.43 -16.93
CA ILE A 44 -9.97 6.63 -16.10
C ILE A 44 -9.78 7.90 -16.96
N GLY A 45 -9.12 7.79 -18.12
CA GLY A 45 -9.03 8.88 -19.09
C GLY A 45 -10.41 9.28 -19.64
N GLY A 46 -11.28 8.30 -19.89
CA GLY A 46 -12.67 8.54 -20.25
C GLY A 46 -13.47 9.22 -19.13
N ALA A 47 -13.29 8.79 -17.87
CA ALA A 47 -13.90 9.43 -16.71
C ALA A 47 -13.49 10.92 -16.59
N VAL A 48 -12.18 11.21 -16.70
CA VAL A 48 -11.63 12.58 -16.70
C VAL A 48 -12.14 13.41 -17.88
N ALA A 49 -12.41 12.81 -19.04
CA ALA A 49 -12.97 13.51 -20.18
C ALA A 49 -14.45 13.88 -19.97
N GLY A 50 -15.22 12.99 -19.33
CA GLY A 50 -16.62 13.23 -18.97
C GLY A 50 -16.80 14.23 -17.83
N GLU A 51 -15.92 14.18 -16.83
CA GLU A 51 -15.93 15.08 -15.67
C GLU A 51 -14.53 15.70 -15.42
N PRO A 52 -14.14 16.74 -16.17
CA PRO A 52 -12.78 17.28 -16.14
C PRO A 52 -12.32 17.88 -14.81
N GLY A 53 -13.26 18.18 -13.91
CA GLY A 53 -13.03 18.77 -12.58
C GLY A 53 -12.92 17.75 -11.44
N ASP A 54 -13.03 16.46 -11.72
CA ASP A 54 -12.86 15.43 -10.70
C ASP A 54 -11.36 15.22 -10.37
N THR A 55 -10.97 15.67 -9.18
CA THR A 55 -9.60 15.56 -8.68
C THR A 55 -9.20 14.13 -8.33
N ASN A 56 -10.13 13.26 -7.92
CA ASN A 56 -9.83 11.83 -7.70
C ASN A 56 -9.54 11.12 -9.02
N ALA A 57 -10.34 11.39 -10.06
CA ALA A 57 -10.11 10.80 -11.38
C ALA A 57 -8.77 11.29 -11.98
N LEU A 58 -8.44 12.57 -11.82
CA LEU A 58 -7.12 13.11 -12.23
C LEU A 58 -5.96 12.48 -11.45
N ALA A 59 -6.11 12.30 -10.14
CA ALA A 59 -5.11 11.60 -9.33
C ALA A 59 -4.92 10.16 -9.80
N LEU A 60 -5.99 9.39 -9.98
CA LEU A 60 -5.91 8.02 -10.50
C LEU A 60 -5.31 7.97 -11.91
N GLN A 61 -5.63 8.91 -12.79
CA GLN A 61 -5.04 9.00 -14.13
C GLN A 61 -3.52 9.15 -14.05
N ALA A 62 -3.01 10.04 -13.20
CA ALA A 62 -1.57 10.19 -12.99
C ALA A 62 -0.93 8.91 -12.44
N ILE A 63 -1.58 8.27 -11.46
CA ILE A 63 -1.07 7.06 -10.80
C ILE A 63 -1.03 5.89 -11.78
N TYR A 64 -2.09 5.67 -12.56
CA TYR A 64 -2.18 4.59 -13.54
C TYR A 64 -1.25 4.83 -14.72
N ALA A 65 -1.06 6.08 -15.14
CA ALA A 65 -0.08 6.44 -16.16
C ALA A 65 1.34 6.12 -15.69
N ASP A 66 1.69 6.44 -14.44
CA ASP A 66 2.99 6.07 -13.88
C ASP A 66 3.19 4.55 -13.82
N ALA A 67 2.16 3.80 -13.40
CA ALA A 67 2.18 2.34 -13.38
C ALA A 67 2.29 1.73 -14.80
N ALA A 68 1.71 2.37 -15.81
CA ALA A 68 1.80 1.97 -17.22
C ALA A 68 3.14 2.36 -17.90
N GLY A 69 3.92 3.23 -17.27
CA GLY A 69 5.12 3.83 -17.88
C GLY A 69 4.81 4.97 -18.87
N ASP A 70 3.59 5.53 -18.84
CA ASP A 70 3.18 6.65 -19.68
C ASP A 70 3.48 7.99 -18.98
N LEU A 71 4.69 8.50 -19.23
CA LEU A 71 5.17 9.74 -18.61
C LEU A 71 4.38 10.98 -19.08
N ILE A 72 3.94 11.01 -20.33
CA ILE A 72 3.27 12.19 -20.90
C ILE A 72 1.89 12.35 -20.26
N THR A 73 1.12 11.26 -20.20
CA THR A 73 -0.20 11.28 -19.56
C THR A 73 -0.07 11.56 -18.07
N ARG A 74 0.95 10.99 -17.40
CA ARG A 74 1.24 11.27 -16.00
C ARG A 74 1.44 12.76 -15.75
N GLU A 75 2.40 13.40 -16.42
CA GLU A 75 2.70 14.82 -16.18
C GLU A 75 1.52 15.73 -16.56
N THR A 76 0.76 15.39 -17.60
CA THR A 76 -0.42 16.15 -18.01
C THR A 76 -1.53 16.11 -16.95
N ALA A 77 -1.85 14.91 -16.45
CA ALA A 77 -2.85 14.72 -15.39
C ALA A 77 -2.44 15.45 -14.11
N LEU A 78 -1.15 15.37 -13.76
CA LEU A 78 -0.56 16.01 -12.61
C LEU A 78 -0.57 17.55 -12.69
N ALA A 79 -0.25 18.12 -13.84
CA ALA A 79 -0.35 19.57 -14.05
C ALA A 79 -1.79 20.07 -13.88
N ARG A 80 -2.77 19.33 -14.42
CA ARG A 80 -4.20 19.63 -14.25
C ARG A 80 -4.65 19.50 -12.79
N LEU A 81 -4.24 18.41 -12.12
CA LEU A 81 -4.53 18.20 -10.71
C LEU A 81 -3.98 19.35 -9.85
N GLY A 82 -2.74 19.77 -10.08
CA GLY A 82 -2.13 20.87 -9.32
C GLY A 82 -2.80 22.23 -9.52
N ALA A 83 -3.42 22.46 -10.69
CA ALA A 83 -4.19 23.67 -10.95
C ALA A 83 -5.53 23.70 -10.18
N MET A 84 -6.05 22.53 -9.77
CA MET A 84 -7.34 22.40 -9.08
C MET A 84 -7.17 22.16 -7.57
N ASP A 85 -6.23 21.29 -7.20
CA ASP A 85 -5.95 20.88 -5.83
C ASP A 85 -4.44 20.62 -5.65
N GLY A 86 -3.74 21.66 -5.18
CA GLY A 86 -2.30 21.59 -4.89
C GLY A 86 -1.95 20.62 -3.76
N GLY A 87 -2.85 20.40 -2.81
CA GLY A 87 -2.65 19.47 -1.70
C GLY A 87 -2.70 18.02 -2.17
N MET A 88 -3.73 17.67 -2.94
CA MET A 88 -3.85 16.35 -3.55
C MET A 88 -2.69 16.08 -4.52
N ARG A 89 -2.29 17.08 -5.33
CA ARG A 89 -1.11 17.00 -6.20
C ARG A 89 0.16 16.64 -5.42
N ALA A 90 0.45 17.36 -4.34
CA ALA A 90 1.63 17.10 -3.51
C ALA A 90 1.57 15.72 -2.86
N GLY A 91 0.39 15.28 -2.45
CA GLY A 91 0.16 13.92 -1.94
C GLY A 91 0.46 12.83 -2.97
N VAL A 92 -0.04 12.97 -4.20
CA VAL A 92 0.25 12.05 -5.31
C VAL A 92 1.74 12.05 -5.66
N ASP A 93 2.40 13.21 -5.67
CA ASP A 93 3.87 13.28 -5.85
C ASP A 93 4.61 12.51 -4.77
N GLY A 94 4.26 12.72 -3.50
CA GLY A 94 4.84 12.00 -2.37
C GLY A 94 4.67 10.49 -2.51
N MET A 95 3.48 10.05 -2.91
CA MET A 95 3.17 8.64 -3.15
C MET A 95 4.01 8.03 -4.27
N LEU A 96 4.05 8.67 -5.45
CA LEU A 96 4.83 8.18 -6.60
C LEU A 96 6.32 8.18 -6.30
N ASN A 97 6.81 9.19 -5.58
CA ASN A 97 8.21 9.25 -5.14
C ASN A 97 8.53 8.12 -4.15
N ALA A 98 7.65 7.83 -3.19
CA ALA A 98 7.84 6.72 -2.25
C ALA A 98 7.92 5.37 -2.98
N ILE A 99 7.04 5.12 -3.96
CA ILE A 99 7.07 3.90 -4.80
C ILE A 99 8.38 3.81 -5.57
N ARG A 100 8.80 4.91 -6.20
CA ARG A 100 10.07 4.96 -6.95
C ARG A 100 11.26 4.67 -6.04
N ILE A 101 11.37 5.31 -4.88
CA ILE A 101 12.49 5.06 -3.96
C ILE A 101 12.48 3.60 -3.50
N ALA A 102 11.32 3.07 -3.11
CA ALA A 102 11.18 1.68 -2.68
C ALA A 102 11.49 0.67 -3.80
N SER A 103 11.22 0.99 -5.08
CA SER A 103 11.54 0.12 -6.20
C SER A 103 13.04 -0.04 -6.45
N PHE A 104 13.86 0.92 -6.02
CA PHE A 104 15.33 0.86 -6.13
C PHE A 104 16.04 0.53 -4.82
N THR A 105 15.33 0.52 -3.68
CA THR A 105 15.92 0.29 -2.37
C THR A 105 15.85 -1.19 -2.01
N PRO A 106 16.98 -1.93 -1.96
CA PRO A 106 16.97 -3.31 -1.55
C PRO A 106 16.65 -3.45 -0.05
N PRO A 107 16.09 -4.58 0.39
CA PRO A 107 15.92 -4.90 1.81
C PRO A 107 17.25 -4.80 2.59
N ASN A 108 17.22 -4.14 3.75
CA ASN A 108 18.39 -4.01 4.62
C ASN A 108 18.23 -4.96 5.84
N PRO A 109 19.15 -5.91 6.08
CA PRO A 109 19.12 -6.76 7.27
C PRO A 109 19.74 -6.10 8.51
N LEU A 110 20.38 -4.94 8.38
CA LEU A 110 21.11 -4.30 9.47
C LEU A 110 20.21 -3.39 10.30
N PRO A 111 20.36 -3.38 11.63
CA PRO A 111 19.61 -2.48 12.48
C PRO A 111 20.07 -1.03 12.30
N ALA A 112 19.15 -0.08 12.50
CA ALA A 112 19.45 1.35 12.56
C ALA A 112 19.55 1.83 14.01
N ILE A 113 20.42 2.80 14.29
CA ILE A 113 20.47 3.46 15.61
C ILE A 113 19.53 4.65 15.59
N GLN A 114 18.52 4.64 16.45
CA GLN A 114 17.51 5.68 16.55
C GLN A 114 17.13 5.95 18.02
N GLY A 115 16.49 7.10 18.23
CA GLY A 115 16.05 7.58 19.55
C GLY A 115 14.56 7.33 19.84
N PRO A 116 14.06 7.84 20.98
CA PRO A 116 12.67 7.67 21.42
C PRO A 116 11.63 8.31 20.48
N SER A 117 12.03 9.27 19.65
CA SER A 117 11.18 9.89 18.63
C SER A 117 10.99 9.05 17.36
N THR A 118 11.43 7.80 17.36
CA THR A 118 11.28 6.85 16.24
C THR A 118 10.70 5.55 16.77
N ALA A 119 9.58 5.09 16.21
CA ALA A 119 8.96 3.82 16.59
C ALA A 119 9.56 2.65 15.79
N ILE A 120 9.74 1.49 16.42
CA ILE A 120 9.99 0.22 15.73
C ILE A 120 8.63 -0.42 15.48
N ILE A 121 8.25 -0.64 14.22
CA ILE A 121 6.91 -1.15 13.87
C ILE A 121 7.05 -2.52 13.22
N VAL A 122 6.57 -3.56 13.91
CA VAL A 122 6.66 -4.97 13.49
C VAL A 122 5.34 -5.42 12.91
N LEU A 123 5.35 -5.86 11.65
CA LEU A 123 4.14 -6.29 10.94
C LEU A 123 3.90 -7.79 11.10
N GLY A 124 2.63 -8.17 11.34
CA GLY A 124 2.16 -9.55 11.37
C GLY A 124 2.30 -10.33 10.05
N TYR A 125 2.20 -11.66 10.13
CA TYR A 125 2.33 -12.63 9.02
C TYR A 125 1.25 -13.74 9.03
N GLY A 126 0.27 -13.62 9.91
CA GLY A 126 -0.74 -14.62 10.24
C GLY A 126 -0.28 -15.61 11.31
N LEU A 127 -1.24 -16.07 12.11
CA LEU A 127 -1.07 -17.22 12.99
C LEU A 127 -1.50 -18.52 12.27
N LEU A 128 -1.16 -19.65 12.88
CA LEU A 128 -1.74 -20.95 12.57
C LEU A 128 -3.12 -21.08 13.25
N PRO A 129 -4.00 -22.00 12.81
CA PRO A 129 -5.35 -22.14 13.36
C PRO A 129 -5.41 -22.42 14.87
N ASP A 130 -4.36 -23.04 15.42
CA ASP A 130 -4.20 -23.32 16.85
C ASP A 130 -3.71 -22.11 17.66
N GLY A 131 -3.44 -20.97 17.00
CA GLY A 131 -2.90 -19.75 17.62
C GLY A 131 -1.37 -19.68 17.64
N ALA A 132 -0.67 -20.71 17.15
CA ALA A 132 0.80 -20.69 17.09
C ALA A 132 1.31 -19.70 16.04
N MET A 133 2.46 -19.08 16.32
CA MET A 133 3.12 -18.18 15.37
C MET A 133 3.80 -18.97 14.26
N ARG A 134 3.67 -18.47 13.02
CA ARG A 134 4.37 -19.02 11.87
C ARG A 134 5.87 -18.74 11.97
N PRO A 135 6.74 -19.61 11.39
CA PRO A 135 8.20 -19.39 11.42
C PRO A 135 8.62 -18.00 10.92
N GLU A 136 7.98 -17.50 9.87
CA GLU A 136 8.29 -16.16 9.35
C GLU A 136 7.92 -15.03 10.31
N LEU A 137 6.86 -15.19 11.11
CA LEU A 137 6.53 -14.22 12.16
C LEU A 137 7.62 -14.20 13.24
N ILE A 138 8.16 -15.37 13.59
CA ILE A 138 9.29 -15.47 14.52
C ILE A 138 10.54 -14.80 13.94
N ASN A 139 10.84 -14.98 12.66
CA ASN A 139 11.98 -14.33 12.01
C ASN A 139 11.87 -12.80 12.07
N ARG A 140 10.66 -12.25 11.86
CA ARG A 140 10.39 -10.80 12.01
C ARG A 140 10.59 -10.33 13.45
N LEU A 141 10.18 -11.13 14.43
CA LEU A 141 10.35 -10.81 15.85
C LEU A 141 11.83 -10.87 16.28
N GLN A 142 12.61 -11.80 15.73
CA GLN A 142 14.06 -11.85 15.94
C GLN A 142 14.74 -10.59 15.36
N ALA A 143 14.35 -10.15 14.16
CA ALA A 143 14.82 -8.89 13.61
C ALA A 143 14.43 -7.70 14.51
N ALA A 144 13.17 -7.66 14.98
CA ALA A 144 12.70 -6.62 15.90
C ALA A 144 13.47 -6.61 17.22
N LEU A 145 13.83 -7.78 17.76
CA LEU A 145 14.63 -7.91 18.97
C LEU A 145 16.02 -7.31 18.79
N VAL A 146 16.71 -7.65 17.70
CA VAL A 146 18.01 -7.05 17.35
C VAL A 146 17.90 -5.55 17.15
N GLN A 147 16.86 -5.08 16.46
CA GLN A 147 16.59 -3.64 16.30
C GLN A 147 16.33 -2.94 17.64
N SER A 148 15.65 -3.63 18.58
CA SER A 148 15.35 -3.08 19.90
C SER A 148 16.60 -2.85 20.75
N TRP A 149 17.67 -3.62 20.53
CA TRP A 149 18.96 -3.44 21.18
C TRP A 149 19.72 -2.24 20.62
N ALA A 150 19.65 -2.03 19.30
CA ALA A 150 20.26 -0.86 18.65
C ALA A 150 19.52 0.46 18.97
N SER A 151 18.23 0.38 19.28
CA SER A 151 17.38 1.53 19.62
C SER A 151 16.60 1.26 20.92
N PRO A 152 17.27 1.29 22.09
CA PRO A 152 16.69 0.84 23.37
C PRO A 152 15.62 1.78 23.95
N MET A 153 15.53 3.02 23.43
CA MET A 153 14.55 4.00 23.87
C MET A 153 13.33 4.12 22.95
N SER A 154 13.37 3.49 21.77
CA SER A 154 12.26 3.52 20.82
C SER A 154 11.06 2.71 21.35
N PRO A 155 9.82 3.21 21.23
CA PRO A 155 8.64 2.37 21.41
C PRO A 155 8.57 1.33 20.29
N ILE A 156 8.03 0.16 20.61
CA ILE A 156 7.84 -0.95 19.70
C ILE A 156 6.34 -1.15 19.50
N ILE A 157 5.87 -0.96 18.28
CA ILE A 157 4.50 -1.27 17.90
C ILE A 157 4.50 -2.64 17.21
N VAL A 158 3.62 -3.52 17.65
CA VAL A 158 3.39 -4.82 16.98
C VAL A 158 1.98 -4.82 16.42
N THR A 159 1.82 -4.97 15.11
CA THR A 159 0.53 -4.78 14.42
C THR A 159 0.04 -6.05 13.73
N GLY A 160 -1.20 -6.45 14.02
CA GLY A 160 -1.87 -7.59 13.42
C GLY A 160 -3.10 -8.02 14.22
N GLY A 161 -4.25 -8.01 13.55
CA GLY A 161 -5.58 -8.08 14.16
C GLY A 161 -6.43 -9.27 13.77
N ASN A 162 -5.91 -10.24 13.00
CA ASN A 162 -6.65 -11.45 12.63
C ASN A 162 -6.49 -12.52 13.73
N PRO A 163 -7.50 -12.73 14.60
CA PRO A 163 -7.35 -13.70 15.69
C PRO A 163 -7.37 -15.14 15.16
N GLN A 164 -6.54 -15.99 15.76
CA GLN A 164 -6.63 -17.44 15.64
C GLN A 164 -6.65 -18.03 17.05
N ASN A 165 -7.56 -18.97 17.30
CA ASN A 165 -7.77 -19.54 18.64
C ASN A 165 -7.94 -18.46 19.74
N GLY A 166 -8.66 -17.37 19.42
CA GLY A 166 -8.89 -16.25 20.34
C GLY A 166 -7.71 -15.29 20.56
N ILE A 167 -6.56 -15.53 19.91
CA ILE A 167 -5.34 -14.73 20.07
C ILE A 167 -5.06 -13.96 18.78
N THR A 168 -4.82 -12.65 18.89
CA THR A 168 -4.36 -11.84 17.75
C THR A 168 -2.84 -11.96 17.57
N GLU A 169 -2.36 -11.72 16.35
CA GLU A 169 -0.93 -11.67 16.08
C GLU A 169 -0.21 -10.66 16.97
N ALA A 170 -0.78 -9.46 17.16
CA ALA A 170 -0.21 -8.44 18.03
C ALA A 170 -0.05 -8.91 19.49
N ALA A 171 -1.02 -9.67 20.02
CA ALA A 171 -0.91 -10.25 21.35
C ALA A 171 0.19 -11.33 21.43
N ALA A 172 0.26 -12.21 20.43
CA ALA A 172 1.31 -13.25 20.37
C ALA A 172 2.72 -12.64 20.24
N MET A 173 2.86 -11.62 19.38
CA MET A 173 4.10 -10.86 19.21
C MET A 173 4.54 -10.13 20.48
N GLN A 174 3.59 -9.51 21.20
CA GLN A 174 3.86 -8.85 22.47
C GLN A 174 4.41 -9.85 23.49
N GLY A 175 3.74 -10.99 23.68
CA GLY A 175 4.17 -12.02 24.63
C GLY A 175 5.55 -12.57 24.29
N TRP A 176 5.84 -12.80 23.01
CA TRP A 176 7.15 -13.27 22.57
C TRP A 176 8.26 -12.25 22.85
N LEU A 177 8.08 -10.97 22.54
CA LEU A 177 9.10 -9.95 22.82
C LEU A 177 9.38 -9.81 24.32
N GLN A 178 8.33 -9.87 25.15
CA GLN A 178 8.46 -9.85 26.61
C GLN A 178 9.25 -11.06 27.12
N SER A 179 8.96 -12.26 26.61
CA SER A 179 9.70 -13.47 27.00
C SER A 179 11.17 -13.45 26.55
N HIS A 180 11.54 -12.57 25.63
CA HIS A 180 12.91 -12.35 25.15
C HIS A 180 13.56 -11.10 25.76
N GLY A 181 13.01 -10.58 26.85
CA GLY A 181 13.64 -9.54 27.68
C GLY A 181 13.35 -8.10 27.24
N VAL A 182 12.45 -7.88 26.28
CA VAL A 182 12.00 -6.52 25.95
C VAL A 182 11.03 -6.03 27.03
N PRO A 183 11.27 -4.86 27.66
CA PRO A 183 10.37 -4.32 28.69
C PRO A 183 8.94 -4.14 28.18
N ALA A 184 7.94 -4.65 28.92
CA ALA A 184 6.53 -4.60 28.52
C ALA A 184 6.03 -3.19 28.20
N GLN A 185 6.49 -2.20 28.97
CA GLN A 185 6.15 -0.78 28.78
C GLN A 185 6.61 -0.18 27.44
N ARG A 186 7.53 -0.83 26.73
CA ARG A 186 7.97 -0.43 25.39
C ARG A 186 7.11 -1.03 24.29
N ILE A 187 6.29 -2.04 24.57
CA ILE A 187 5.59 -2.82 23.55
C ILE A 187 4.11 -2.42 23.51
N HIS A 188 3.69 -1.89 22.37
CA HIS A 188 2.37 -1.34 22.13
C HIS A 188 1.66 -2.16 21.04
N PRO A 189 0.78 -3.10 21.40
CA PRO A 189 0.09 -3.92 20.42
C PRO A 189 -1.06 -3.17 19.73
N GLU A 190 -1.14 -3.32 18.41
CA GLU A 190 -2.21 -2.84 17.55
C GLU A 190 -3.02 -4.05 17.03
N HIS A 191 -4.27 -4.19 17.50
CA HIS A 191 -5.07 -5.41 17.34
C HIS A 191 -6.11 -5.39 16.21
N ARG A 192 -6.10 -4.38 15.33
CA ARG A 192 -7.17 -4.16 14.33
C ARG A 192 -6.73 -4.43 12.90
N ALA A 193 -5.43 -4.41 12.60
CA ALA A 193 -4.97 -4.53 11.22
C ALA A 193 -5.18 -5.93 10.63
N GLY A 194 -6.03 -6.05 9.62
CA GLY A 194 -6.20 -7.27 8.81
C GLY A 194 -5.45 -7.26 7.47
N SER A 195 -4.71 -6.19 7.15
CA SER A 195 -4.02 -6.00 5.86
C SER A 195 -2.81 -5.06 5.98
N THR A 196 -1.97 -4.95 4.94
CA THR A 196 -0.84 -4.00 4.90
C THR A 196 -1.31 -2.56 5.09
N VAL A 197 -2.36 -2.16 4.36
CA VAL A 197 -3.03 -0.86 4.49
C VAL A 197 -3.48 -0.62 5.94
N GLY A 198 -4.12 -1.61 6.55
CA GLY A 198 -4.55 -1.53 7.95
C GLY A 198 -3.38 -1.36 8.93
N ASN A 199 -2.26 -2.06 8.69
CA ASN A 199 -1.05 -1.92 9.53
C ASN A 199 -0.58 -0.46 9.55
N ALA A 200 -0.48 0.19 8.39
CA ALA A 200 -0.06 1.59 8.30
C ALA A 200 -1.10 2.52 8.96
N LEU A 201 -2.36 2.43 8.55
CA LEU A 201 -3.42 3.33 9.03
C LEU A 201 -3.68 3.24 10.53
N ASN A 202 -3.50 2.08 11.15
CA ASN A 202 -3.67 1.93 12.61
C ASN A 202 -2.38 2.24 13.39
N SER A 203 -1.21 1.89 12.84
CA SER A 203 0.06 2.07 13.56
C SER A 203 0.56 3.51 13.53
N VAL A 204 0.27 4.29 12.47
CA VAL A 204 0.72 5.69 12.39
C VAL A 204 0.13 6.56 13.52
N PRO A 205 -1.20 6.56 13.78
CA PRO A 205 -1.76 7.31 14.89
C PRO A 205 -1.20 6.86 16.25
N LEU A 206 -0.96 5.56 16.44
CA LEU A 206 -0.35 5.01 17.65
C LEU A 206 1.11 5.46 17.80
N ALA A 207 1.90 5.47 16.73
CA ALA A 207 3.27 5.97 16.75
C ALA A 207 3.29 7.47 17.13
N ARG A 208 2.38 8.26 16.56
CA ARG A 208 2.25 9.69 16.87
C ARG A 208 1.86 9.94 18.32
N SER A 209 0.94 9.16 18.89
CA SER A 209 0.55 9.29 20.29
C SER A 209 1.67 8.93 21.26
N LEU A 210 2.64 8.12 20.82
CA LEU A 210 3.86 7.78 21.54
C LEU A 210 5.00 8.79 21.32
N GLY A 211 4.75 9.89 20.59
CA GLY A 211 5.75 10.92 20.31
C GLY A 211 6.71 10.56 19.17
N ALA A 212 6.45 9.50 18.42
CA ALA A 212 7.29 9.11 17.29
C ALA A 212 6.96 9.95 16.03
N GLY A 213 8.00 10.59 15.49
CA GLY A 213 7.96 11.37 14.25
C GLY A 213 8.32 10.57 13.00
N GLY A 214 8.90 9.38 13.17
CA GLY A 214 9.26 8.45 12.11
C GLY A 214 9.25 7.00 12.59
N ALA A 215 9.51 6.07 11.67
CA ALA A 215 9.49 4.65 11.96
C ALA A 215 10.68 3.87 11.39
N ILE A 216 11.04 2.81 12.11
CA ILE A 216 11.76 1.66 11.58
C ILE A 216 10.73 0.56 11.31
N ILE A 217 10.54 0.19 10.04
CA ILE A 217 9.62 -0.89 9.68
C ILE A 217 10.35 -2.23 9.77
N VAL A 218 9.74 -3.21 10.44
CA VAL A 218 10.26 -4.57 10.57
C VAL A 218 9.29 -5.57 9.94
N THR A 219 9.71 -6.23 8.86
CA THR A 219 8.91 -7.25 8.17
C THR A 219 9.78 -8.18 7.31
N SER A 220 9.18 -9.02 6.48
CA SER A 220 9.90 -9.91 5.55
C SER A 220 10.52 -9.15 4.38
N ALA A 221 11.61 -9.67 3.80
CA ALA A 221 12.31 -9.04 2.68
C ALA A 221 11.39 -8.74 1.46
N ASN A 222 10.52 -9.68 1.11
CA ASN A 222 9.55 -9.51 0.01
C ASN A 222 8.40 -8.52 0.32
N HIS A 223 8.27 -8.11 1.58
CA HIS A 223 7.18 -7.27 2.05
C HIS A 223 7.63 -5.84 2.39
N ILE A 224 8.91 -5.66 2.72
CA ILE A 224 9.45 -4.41 3.29
C ILE A 224 9.24 -3.20 2.38
N ARG A 225 9.40 -3.36 1.07
CA ARG A 225 9.26 -2.26 0.10
C ARG A 225 7.82 -1.75 0.06
N ARG A 226 6.84 -2.67 -0.01
CA ARG A 226 5.41 -2.33 0.01
C ARG A 226 5.00 -1.68 1.33
N ALA A 227 5.37 -2.26 2.46
CA ALA A 227 5.10 -1.67 3.77
C ALA A 227 5.74 -0.27 3.90
N THR A 228 6.96 -0.07 3.41
CA THR A 228 7.64 1.23 3.45
C THR A 228 6.85 2.30 2.69
N VAL A 229 6.28 1.97 1.52
CA VAL A 229 5.41 2.89 0.78
C VAL A 229 4.18 3.24 1.62
N ASP A 230 3.48 2.24 2.15
CA ASP A 230 2.23 2.46 2.90
C ASP A 230 2.45 3.37 4.12
N PHE A 231 3.52 3.17 4.88
CA PHE A 231 3.82 4.02 6.04
C PHE A 231 4.20 5.46 5.66
N ASN A 232 4.97 5.65 4.58
CA ASN A 232 5.29 6.99 4.09
C ASN A 232 4.03 7.71 3.59
N VAL A 233 3.16 7.02 2.85
CA VAL A 233 1.89 7.57 2.34
C VAL A 233 0.91 7.87 3.48
N ALA A 234 0.89 7.05 4.54
CA ALA A 234 0.14 7.32 5.76
C ALA A 234 0.71 8.50 6.59
N GLY A 235 1.82 9.11 6.15
CA GLY A 235 2.39 10.30 6.78
C GLY A 235 3.36 10.01 7.92
N LEU A 236 3.93 8.81 8.02
CA LEU A 236 5.01 8.50 8.96
C LEU A 236 6.30 8.16 8.19
N PRO A 237 7.27 9.08 8.14
CA PRO A 237 8.54 8.87 7.45
C PRO A 237 9.25 7.59 7.92
N VAL A 238 9.61 6.73 6.97
CA VAL A 238 10.38 5.51 7.26
C VAL A 238 11.87 5.84 7.20
N VAL A 239 12.50 5.88 8.38
CA VAL A 239 13.92 6.23 8.55
C VAL A 239 14.82 5.00 8.69
N GLY A 240 14.23 3.81 8.70
CA GLY A 240 14.91 2.53 8.69
C GLY A 240 13.94 1.42 8.28
N ALA A 241 14.47 0.38 7.66
CA ALA A 241 13.68 -0.77 7.23
C ALA A 241 14.53 -2.01 7.49
N MET A 242 14.16 -2.78 8.51
CA MET A 242 14.87 -4.00 8.88
C MET A 242 14.10 -5.22 8.39
N SER A 243 14.73 -5.98 7.52
CA SER A 243 14.12 -7.18 6.95
C SER A 243 14.58 -8.44 7.65
N ALA A 244 13.63 -9.31 7.97
CA ALA A 244 13.91 -10.71 8.25
C ALA A 244 14.40 -11.37 6.94
N ILE A 245 15.70 -11.60 6.84
CA ILE A 245 16.31 -12.33 5.72
C ILE A 245 16.65 -13.73 6.21
N THR A 246 16.06 -14.72 5.57
CA THR A 246 16.17 -16.13 6.00
C THR A 246 17.22 -16.91 5.20
N SER A 247 17.71 -16.37 4.08
CA SER A 247 18.79 -16.96 3.28
C SER A 247 19.50 -15.95 2.37
N ALA A 248 20.73 -16.27 1.97
CA ALA A 248 21.47 -15.49 0.97
C ALA A 248 20.76 -15.48 -0.40
N GLY A 249 20.07 -16.58 -0.77
CA GLY A 249 19.27 -16.64 -1.99
C GLY A 249 18.10 -15.65 -1.98
N GLN A 250 17.41 -15.50 -0.84
CA GLN A 250 16.37 -14.49 -0.66
C GLN A 250 16.93 -13.07 -0.80
N LEU A 251 18.11 -12.81 -0.23
CA LEU A 251 18.75 -11.51 -0.39
C LEU A 251 19.03 -11.22 -1.87
N ILE A 252 19.67 -12.14 -2.59
CA ILE A 252 20.03 -11.99 -4.01
C ILE A 252 18.78 -11.73 -4.88
N ALA A 253 17.69 -12.45 -4.63
CA ALA A 253 16.42 -12.27 -5.35
C ALA A 253 15.82 -10.86 -5.18
N GLU A 254 16.13 -10.20 -4.06
CA GLU A 254 15.56 -8.90 -3.67
C GLU A 254 16.52 -7.73 -3.89
N VAL A 255 17.74 -7.96 -4.41
CA VAL A 255 18.71 -6.88 -4.71
C VAL A 255 18.30 -6.06 -5.92
N MET A 256 17.70 -6.70 -6.92
CA MET A 256 17.36 -6.02 -8.18
C MET A 256 16.24 -4.99 -8.00
N PRO A 257 16.24 -3.92 -8.80
CA PRO A 257 15.10 -3.01 -8.86
C PRO A 257 13.84 -3.74 -9.34
N LEU A 258 12.68 -3.33 -8.83
CA LEU A 258 11.40 -3.93 -9.21
C LEU A 258 10.93 -3.43 -10.57
N THR A 259 10.37 -4.33 -11.37
CA THR A 259 9.59 -3.96 -12.57
C THR A 259 8.28 -3.28 -12.18
N LYS A 260 7.62 -2.61 -13.14
CA LYS A 260 6.30 -1.98 -12.89
C LYS A 260 5.24 -2.99 -12.46
N ASP A 261 5.26 -4.19 -13.03
CA ASP A 261 4.35 -5.28 -12.63
C ASP A 261 4.56 -5.70 -11.18
N GLN A 262 5.82 -5.77 -10.72
CA GLN A 262 6.15 -6.08 -9.33
C GLN A 262 5.78 -4.94 -8.36
N GLN A 263 5.71 -3.70 -8.84
CA GLN A 263 5.30 -2.53 -8.06
C GLN A 263 3.78 -2.44 -7.88
N LEU A 264 2.98 -3.20 -8.63
CA LEU A 264 1.52 -3.09 -8.67
C LEU A 264 0.87 -3.20 -7.29
N GLY A 265 1.39 -4.07 -6.42
CA GLY A 265 0.93 -4.17 -5.04
C GLY A 265 1.14 -2.88 -4.23
N MET A 266 2.22 -2.13 -4.49
CA MET A 266 2.48 -0.85 -3.83
C MET A 266 1.50 0.22 -4.28
N TYR A 267 1.21 0.32 -5.59
CA TYR A 267 0.21 1.28 -6.09
C TYR A 267 -1.16 1.02 -5.48
N ARG A 268 -1.61 -0.23 -5.45
CA ARG A 268 -2.93 -0.60 -4.92
C ARG A 268 -3.07 -0.26 -3.43
N ASP A 269 -2.07 -0.60 -2.63
CA ASP A 269 -2.10 -0.31 -1.20
C ASP A 269 -1.99 1.21 -0.97
N ALA A 270 -1.07 1.89 -1.67
CA ALA A 270 -0.86 3.33 -1.55
C ALA A 270 -2.09 4.16 -1.93
N ILE A 271 -2.83 3.81 -2.98
CA ILE A 271 -4.11 4.46 -3.34
C ILE A 271 -5.09 4.41 -2.17
N ARG A 272 -5.19 3.25 -1.51
CA ARG A 272 -6.10 3.03 -0.38
C ARG A 272 -5.64 3.75 0.88
N VAL A 273 -4.34 3.78 1.15
CA VAL A 273 -3.77 4.55 2.27
C VAL A 273 -3.96 6.06 2.04
N PHE A 274 -3.76 6.53 0.81
CA PHE A 274 -3.94 7.93 0.44
C PHE A 274 -5.40 8.40 0.56
N GLY A 275 -6.35 7.47 0.46
CA GLY A 275 -7.77 7.73 0.72
C GLY A 275 -8.57 8.08 -0.53
N ILE A 276 -8.12 7.69 -1.73
CA ILE A 276 -8.93 7.83 -2.94
C ILE A 276 -10.14 6.89 -2.83
N PRO A 277 -11.38 7.35 -3.13
CA PRO A 277 -12.57 6.52 -3.05
C PRO A 277 -12.46 5.25 -3.91
N ALA A 278 -12.91 4.11 -3.37
CA ALA A 278 -12.93 2.84 -4.08
C ALA A 278 -13.96 2.77 -5.22
N GLY A 279 -14.84 3.78 -5.31
CA GLY A 279 -15.81 3.96 -6.36
C GLY A 279 -16.72 5.17 -6.10
N TYR A 280 -17.55 5.48 -7.09
CA TYR A 280 -18.68 6.42 -7.01
C TYR A 280 -20.01 5.71 -7.10
#